data_AF-A0A923WKN6-F1
#
_entry.id   AF-A0A923WKN6-F1
#
_cell.length_a   1.000
_cell.length_b   1.000
_cell.length_c   1.000
_cell.angle_alpha   90.00
_cell.angle_beta   90.00
_cell.angle_gamma   90.00
#
_symmetry.space_group_name_H-M   'P 1'
#
loop_
_entity.id
_entity.type
_entity.pdbx_description
1 polymer ?
#
loop_
_entity_poly.entity_id
_entity_poly.type
_entity_poly.pdbx_seq_one_letter_code
_entity_poly.pdbx_strand_id
1 'polypeptide(L)'
;IGLYIAFVKLAPDIPLSEQWSHYINPFNNFFFYVMGVFIYYNLKDVTIPNLLLTGMIVISVLLFMLLPFEGNQIHLVTGIPRIIFIVISFLIVVVFYKINIQLPALVERPLTSLGIATYGIYLLHPVVYTYLQFIFVKLHIHASSYMLFGIVVLCTIALSLVSYHYVELKFIALGKKLFSK
;
A
#
# COMPACT_ATOMS: atom_id res chain seq x y z
N ILE A 1 16.31 -8.93 10.93
CA ILE A 1 16.89 -8.12 9.82
C ILE A 1 16.20 -6.77 9.68
N GLY A 2 14.87 -6.70 9.53
CA GLY A 2 14.15 -5.41 9.47
C GLY A 2 14.42 -4.46 10.66
N LEU A 3 14.46 -4.98 11.89
CA LEU A 3 14.83 -4.20 13.08
C LEU A 3 16.30 -3.73 13.04
N TYR A 4 17.22 -4.57 12.57
CA TYR A 4 18.61 -4.14 12.40
C TYR A 4 18.71 -2.95 11.45
N ILE A 5 17.95 -2.96 10.34
CA ILE A 5 17.93 -1.83 9.41
C ILE A 5 17.32 -0.58 10.07
N ALA A 6 16.21 -0.75 10.81
CA ALA A 6 15.53 0.35 11.51
C ALA A 6 16.36 1.05 12.60
N PHE A 7 17.20 0.32 13.32
CA PHE A 7 17.94 0.82 14.49
C PHE A 7 19.42 1.10 14.20
N VAL A 8 20.00 0.46 13.17
CA VAL A 8 21.45 0.50 12.92
C VAL A 8 21.81 1.09 11.56
N LYS A 9 21.01 0.82 10.52
CA LYS A 9 21.34 1.29 9.14
C LYS A 9 20.68 2.61 8.77
N LEU A 10 19.50 2.90 9.32
CA LEU A 10 18.80 4.15 9.09
C LEU A 10 19.10 5.12 10.23
N ALA A 11 19.66 6.28 9.88
CA ALA A 11 19.94 7.36 10.80
C ALA A 11 18.73 8.34 10.84
N PRO A 12 18.17 8.66 12.02
CA PRO A 12 16.96 9.48 12.14
C PRO A 12 17.19 10.97 11.83
N ASP A 13 18.44 11.42 11.81
CA ASP A 13 18.89 12.78 11.51
C ASP A 13 19.07 13.04 10.01
N ILE A 14 19.15 11.98 9.19
CA ILE A 14 19.33 12.08 7.75
C ILE A 14 17.99 11.84 7.04
N PRO A 15 17.59 12.67 6.06
CA PRO A 15 16.36 12.47 5.29
C PRO A 15 16.25 11.07 4.66
N LEU A 16 15.02 10.54 4.61
CA LEU A 16 14.75 9.21 4.04
C LEU A 16 15.16 9.11 2.56
N SER A 17 15.06 10.20 1.80
CA SER A 17 15.45 10.26 0.39
C SER A 17 16.93 9.91 0.17
N GLU A 18 17.80 10.30 1.08
CA GLU A 18 19.25 10.03 1.00
C GLU A 18 19.59 8.59 1.41
N GLN A 19 18.73 7.97 2.22
CA GLN A 19 18.89 6.61 2.73
C GLN A 19 17.92 5.61 2.09
N TRP A 20 17.32 5.97 0.95
CA TRP A 20 16.26 5.22 0.30
C TRP A 20 16.66 3.78 -0.01
N SER A 21 17.91 3.57 -0.43
CA SER A 21 18.47 2.25 -0.76
C SER A 21 18.46 1.26 0.42
N HIS A 22 18.67 1.75 1.64
CA HIS A 22 18.58 0.93 2.85
C HIS A 22 17.12 0.61 3.20
N TYR A 23 16.22 1.57 3.00
CA TYR A 23 14.79 1.39 3.28
C TYR A 23 14.10 0.41 2.33
N ILE A 24 14.34 0.53 1.02
CA ILE A 24 13.73 -0.36 0.01
C ILE A 24 14.34 -1.76 -0.04
N ASN A 25 15.38 -2.02 0.75
CA ASN A 25 16.02 -3.33 0.79
C ASN A 25 14.95 -4.43 1.03
N PRO A 26 14.87 -5.48 0.20
CA PRO A 26 13.84 -6.50 0.33
C PRO A 26 13.82 -7.17 1.72
N PHE A 27 14.98 -7.37 2.35
CA PHE A 27 15.07 -7.94 3.70
C PHE A 27 14.55 -6.98 4.79
N ASN A 28 14.55 -5.68 4.52
CA ASN A 28 13.90 -4.70 5.40
C ASN A 28 12.38 -4.93 5.45
N ASN A 29 11.78 -5.32 4.33
CA ASN A 29 10.33 -5.45 4.16
C ASN A 29 9.81 -6.89 4.27
N PHE A 30 10.71 -7.88 4.19
CA PHE A 30 10.36 -9.30 4.22
C PHE A 30 9.54 -9.71 5.44
N PHE A 31 9.75 -9.08 6.59
CA PHE A 31 8.99 -9.40 7.80
C PHE A 31 7.49 -9.07 7.66
N PHE A 32 7.10 -8.09 6.83
CA PHE A 32 5.69 -7.81 6.55
C PHE A 32 5.02 -8.97 5.81
N TYR A 33 5.74 -9.59 4.87
CA TYR A 33 5.26 -10.80 4.19
C TYR A 33 5.06 -11.94 5.18
N VAL A 34 6.04 -12.18 6.05
CA VAL A 34 5.95 -13.20 7.11
C VAL A 34 4.79 -12.92 8.07
N MET A 35 4.54 -11.65 8.43
CA MET A 35 3.40 -11.26 9.25
C MET A 35 2.06 -11.57 8.58
N GLY A 36 1.93 -11.35 7.26
CA GLY A 36 0.74 -11.75 6.50
C GLY A 36 0.51 -13.27 6.50
N VAL A 37 1.57 -14.05 6.28
CA VAL A 37 1.53 -15.52 6.38
C VAL A 37 1.14 -15.96 7.80
N PHE A 38 1.71 -15.32 8.82
CA PHE A 38 1.40 -15.58 10.22
C PHE A 38 -0.08 -15.34 10.53
N ILE A 39 -0.65 -14.21 10.07
CA ILE A 39 -2.09 -13.90 10.21
C ILE A 39 -2.92 -15.05 9.63
N TYR A 40 -2.65 -15.45 8.40
CA TYR A 40 -3.42 -16.49 7.73
C TYR A 40 -3.40 -17.80 8.51
N TYR A 41 -2.22 -18.34 8.82
CA TYR A 41 -2.13 -19.68 9.43
C TYR A 41 -2.63 -19.73 10.88
N ASN A 42 -2.45 -18.66 11.66
CA ASN A 42 -2.84 -18.65 13.07
C ASN A 42 -4.28 -18.20 13.27
N LEU A 43 -4.80 -17.34 12.40
CA LEU A 43 -6.11 -16.77 12.59
C LEU A 43 -7.18 -17.36 11.69
N LYS A 44 -6.89 -18.02 10.55
CA LYS A 44 -7.94 -18.47 9.59
C LYS A 44 -9.15 -19.14 10.25
N ASP A 45 -8.94 -20.04 11.21
CA ASP A 45 -10.00 -20.83 11.85
C ASP A 45 -10.52 -20.20 13.16
N VAL A 46 -9.94 -19.08 13.59
CA VAL A 46 -10.34 -18.35 14.80
C VAL A 46 -11.51 -17.41 14.49
N THR A 47 -12.62 -17.57 15.18
CA THR A 47 -13.75 -16.62 15.10
C THR A 47 -13.56 -15.52 16.15
N ILE A 48 -13.71 -14.26 15.73
CA ILE A 48 -13.60 -13.09 16.59
C ILE A 48 -14.92 -12.33 16.49
N PRO A 49 -15.57 -11.97 17.61
CA PRO A 49 -16.84 -11.25 17.57
C PRO A 49 -16.66 -9.87 16.93
N ASN A 50 -17.63 -9.48 16.09
CA ASN A 50 -17.60 -8.21 15.38
C ASN A 50 -17.46 -7.01 16.32
N LEU A 51 -18.08 -7.03 17.51
CA LEU A 51 -17.94 -5.95 18.49
C LEU A 51 -16.48 -5.73 18.91
N LEU A 52 -15.72 -6.81 19.13
CA LEU A 52 -14.31 -6.72 19.47
C LEU A 52 -13.50 -6.19 18.29
N LEU A 53 -13.77 -6.68 17.08
CA LEU A 53 -13.12 -6.19 15.85
C LEU A 53 -13.38 -4.69 15.63
N THR A 54 -14.63 -4.25 15.82
CA THR A 54 -15.01 -2.83 15.74
C THR A 54 -14.29 -2.00 16.81
N GLY A 55 -14.22 -2.48 18.05
CA GLY A 55 -13.44 -1.81 19.10
C GLY A 55 -11.95 -1.72 18.75
N MET A 56 -11.37 -2.81 18.24
CA MET A 56 -9.97 -2.88 17.83
C MET A 56 -9.64 -1.91 16.69
N ILE A 57 -10.48 -1.80 15.65
CA ILE A 57 -10.22 -0.85 14.55
C ILE A 57 -10.37 0.59 15.03
N VAL A 58 -11.36 0.90 15.86
CA VAL A 58 -11.52 2.26 16.42
C VAL A 58 -10.31 2.64 17.25
N ILE A 59 -9.86 1.77 18.16
CA ILE A 59 -8.66 2.00 18.98
C ILE A 59 -7.42 2.13 18.07
N SER A 60 -7.25 1.24 17.09
CA SER A 60 -6.08 1.28 16.20
C SER A 60 -6.03 2.56 15.38
N VAL A 61 -7.17 3.03 14.85
CA VAL A 61 -7.28 4.29 14.09
C VAL A 61 -7.05 5.50 15.01
N LEU A 62 -7.60 5.50 16.23
CA LEU A 62 -7.33 6.56 17.21
C LEU A 62 -5.84 6.62 17.56
N LEU A 63 -5.23 5.48 17.87
CA LEU A 63 -3.79 5.41 18.14
C LEU A 63 -2.99 5.91 16.93
N PHE A 64 -3.38 5.52 15.72
CA PHE A 64 -2.74 5.98 14.48
C PHE A 64 -2.81 7.51 14.32
N MET A 65 -3.95 8.13 14.61
CA MET A 65 -4.13 9.59 14.51
C MET A 65 -3.39 10.36 15.60
N LEU A 66 -3.17 9.76 16.77
CA LEU A 66 -2.46 10.37 17.90
C LEU A 66 -0.94 10.18 17.86
N LEU A 67 -0.42 9.48 16.84
CA LEU A 67 1.02 9.29 16.68
C LEU A 67 1.70 10.64 16.42
N PRO A 68 2.68 11.05 17.26
CA PRO A 68 3.32 12.37 17.19
C PRO A 68 4.41 12.42 16.11
N PHE A 69 4.12 11.90 14.91
CA PHE A 69 5.07 11.82 13.80
C PHE A 69 4.83 12.96 12.82
N GLU A 70 5.01 14.18 13.31
CA GLU A 70 5.02 15.38 12.48
C GLU A 70 6.44 15.62 11.95
N GLY A 71 6.55 16.07 10.69
CA GLY A 71 7.84 16.41 10.07
C GLY A 71 8.43 15.30 9.17
N ASN A 72 9.69 14.91 9.43
CA ASN A 72 10.47 14.07 8.51
C ASN A 72 10.01 12.60 8.56
N GLN A 73 9.63 12.05 7.40
CA GLN A 73 9.16 10.67 7.22
C GLN A 73 10.16 9.60 7.72
N ILE A 74 11.44 9.96 7.88
CA ILE A 74 12.45 9.06 8.46
C ILE A 74 12.06 8.54 9.85
N HIS A 75 11.34 9.34 10.65
CA HIS A 75 10.93 8.94 11.99
C HIS A 75 9.90 7.79 11.97
N LEU A 76 9.15 7.60 10.88
CA LEU A 76 8.23 6.46 10.75
C LEU A 76 8.96 5.13 10.53
N VAL A 77 10.19 5.19 10.04
CA VAL A 77 10.93 4.01 9.57
C VAL A 77 12.18 3.71 10.40
N THR A 78 12.42 4.50 11.45
CA THR A 78 13.55 4.37 12.38
C THR A 78 13.10 4.08 13.82
N GLY A 79 13.93 3.35 14.55
CA GLY A 79 13.80 3.18 16.00
C GLY A 79 12.48 2.61 16.51
N ILE A 80 12.09 3.04 17.72
CA ILE A 80 10.85 2.64 18.42
C ILE A 80 9.58 3.12 17.69
N PRO A 81 9.50 4.34 17.14
CA PRO A 81 8.37 4.78 16.31
C PRO A 81 7.93 3.77 15.26
N ARG A 82 8.89 3.19 14.55
CA ARG A 82 8.62 2.16 13.54
C ARG A 82 7.95 0.92 14.13
N ILE A 83 8.35 0.46 15.32
CA ILE A 83 7.74 -0.70 15.96
C ILE A 83 6.27 -0.41 16.29
N ILE A 84 6.00 0.77 16.88
CA ILE A 84 4.64 1.20 17.20
C ILE A 84 3.78 1.24 15.93
N PHE A 85 4.31 1.85 14.87
CA PHE A 85 3.63 1.94 13.57
C PHE A 85 3.32 0.57 12.95
N ILE A 86 4.29 -0.37 13.02
CA ILE A 86 4.11 -1.75 12.55
C ILE A 86 3.02 -2.46 13.35
N VAL A 87 3.02 -2.34 14.68
CA VAL A 87 2.01 -2.99 15.54
C VAL A 87 0.62 -2.47 15.23
N ILE A 88 0.45 -1.15 15.11
CA ILE A 88 -0.84 -0.55 14.77
C ILE A 88 -1.30 -1.01 13.38
N SER A 89 -0.40 -0.97 12.39
CA SER A 89 -0.70 -1.42 11.03
C SER A 89 -1.08 -2.91 10.99
N PHE A 90 -0.39 -3.75 11.76
CA PHE A 90 -0.71 -5.16 11.89
C PHE A 90 -2.08 -5.39 12.49
N LEU A 91 -2.46 -4.65 13.54
CA LEU A 91 -3.80 -4.71 14.14
C LEU A 91 -4.88 -4.33 13.12
N ILE A 92 -4.67 -3.27 12.35
CA ILE A 92 -5.61 -2.86 11.29
C ILE A 92 -5.79 -3.99 10.27
N VAL A 93 -4.70 -4.60 9.79
CA VAL A 93 -4.77 -5.71 8.84
C VAL A 93 -5.48 -6.93 9.44
N VAL A 94 -5.22 -7.27 10.70
CA VAL A 94 -5.92 -8.37 11.40
C VAL A 94 -7.42 -8.10 11.47
N VAL A 95 -7.83 -6.87 11.76
CA VAL A 95 -9.26 -6.53 11.79
C VAL A 95 -9.87 -6.67 10.40
N PHE A 96 -9.28 -6.08 9.35
CA PHE A 96 -9.82 -6.20 7.99
C PHE A 96 -9.85 -7.65 7.48
N TYR A 97 -8.89 -8.48 7.89
CA TYR A 97 -8.88 -9.90 7.56
C TYR A 97 -10.04 -10.67 8.21
N LYS A 98 -10.45 -10.28 9.42
CA LYS A 98 -11.47 -10.99 10.21
C LYS A 98 -12.86 -10.40 10.16
N ILE A 99 -12.98 -9.12 9.82
CA ILE A 99 -14.25 -8.44 9.83
C ILE A 99 -15.12 -8.96 8.68
N ASN A 100 -16.33 -9.39 9.02
CA ASN A 100 -17.31 -9.82 8.04
C ASN A 100 -18.36 -8.72 7.90
N ILE A 101 -18.12 -7.79 6.97
CA ILE A 101 -19.07 -6.73 6.61
C ILE A 101 -19.55 -6.99 5.19
N GLN A 102 -20.87 -7.09 5.03
CA GLN A 102 -21.50 -7.10 3.71
C GLN A 102 -21.67 -5.66 3.25
N LEU A 103 -20.85 -5.25 2.28
CA LEU A 103 -20.97 -3.92 1.65
C LEU A 103 -21.99 -3.97 0.50
N PRO A 104 -22.73 -2.88 0.25
CA PRO A 104 -23.58 -2.80 -0.93
C PRO A 104 -22.72 -2.84 -2.20
N ALA A 105 -23.23 -3.47 -3.26
CA ALA A 105 -22.51 -3.69 -4.52
C ALA A 105 -21.95 -2.39 -5.16
N LEU A 106 -22.60 -1.26 -4.91
CA LEU A 106 -22.16 0.06 -5.40
C LEU A 106 -20.81 0.49 -4.80
N VAL A 107 -20.51 0.06 -3.58
CA VAL A 107 -19.28 0.39 -2.84
C VAL A 107 -18.24 -0.73 -2.99
N GLU A 108 -18.69 -1.99 -2.94
CA GLU A 108 -17.83 -3.16 -3.06
C GLU A 108 -17.09 -3.23 -4.41
N ARG A 109 -17.79 -3.03 -5.53
CA ARG A 109 -17.21 -3.14 -6.88
C ARG A 109 -16.06 -2.16 -7.14
N PRO A 110 -16.20 -0.83 -6.89
CA PRO A 110 -15.09 0.10 -7.11
C PRO A 110 -13.94 -0.14 -6.13
N LEU A 111 -14.21 -0.47 -4.86
CA LEU A 111 -13.15 -0.77 -3.88
C LEU A 111 -12.34 -2.01 -4.30
N THR A 112 -13.01 -3.08 -4.71
CA THR A 112 -12.35 -4.29 -5.20
C THR A 112 -11.54 -4.00 -6.46
N SER A 113 -12.10 -3.23 -7.41
CA SER A 113 -11.38 -2.86 -8.64
C SER A 113 -10.13 -2.02 -8.35
N LEU A 114 -10.23 -1.05 -7.44
CA LEU A 114 -9.08 -0.24 -7.01
C LEU A 114 -8.05 -1.09 -6.26
N GLY A 115 -8.48 -1.99 -5.39
CA GLY A 115 -7.59 -2.90 -4.65
C GLY A 115 -6.77 -3.77 -5.60
N ILE A 116 -7.42 -4.35 -6.61
CA ILE A 116 -6.77 -5.15 -7.64
C ILE A 116 -5.80 -4.29 -8.47
N ALA A 117 -6.17 -3.05 -8.81
CA ALA A 117 -5.35 -2.15 -9.62
C ALA A 117 -4.23 -1.44 -8.85
N THR A 118 -4.16 -1.56 -7.52
CA THR A 118 -3.28 -0.75 -6.65
C THR A 118 -1.81 -0.85 -7.05
N TYR A 119 -1.34 -2.06 -7.41
CA TYR A 119 0.02 -2.26 -7.87
C TYR A 119 0.30 -1.54 -9.20
N GLY A 120 -0.61 -1.68 -10.17
CA GLY A 120 -0.52 -0.97 -11.45
C GLY A 120 -0.52 0.56 -11.24
N ILE A 121 -1.36 1.06 -10.34
CA ILE A 121 -1.45 2.50 -10.04
C ILE A 121 -0.13 3.01 -9.48
N TYR A 122 0.46 2.28 -8.53
CA TYR A 122 1.75 2.63 -7.94
C TYR A 122 2.86 2.73 -8.99
N LEU A 123 2.92 1.80 -9.96
CA LEU A 123 3.95 1.83 -10.99
C LEU A 123 3.70 2.83 -12.11
N LEU A 124 2.44 3.00 -12.53
CA LEU A 124 2.10 3.77 -13.73
C LEU A 124 1.94 5.26 -13.45
N HIS A 125 1.60 5.69 -12.23
CA HIS A 125 1.34 7.11 -11.97
C HIS A 125 2.49 8.06 -12.33
N PRO A 126 3.79 7.77 -12.11
CA PRO A 126 4.86 8.69 -12.48
C PRO A 126 5.01 8.76 -14.00
N VAL A 127 4.86 7.61 -14.67
CA VAL A 127 4.93 7.49 -16.13
C VAL A 127 3.81 8.31 -16.77
N VAL A 128 2.57 8.10 -16.31
CA VAL A 128 1.39 8.83 -16.79
C VAL A 128 1.55 10.34 -16.55
N TYR A 129 2.04 10.74 -15.39
CA TYR A 129 2.32 12.14 -15.07
C TYR A 129 3.32 12.78 -16.06
N THR A 130 4.48 12.15 -16.27
CA THR A 130 5.53 12.69 -17.16
C THR A 130 5.04 12.80 -18.61
N TYR A 131 4.31 11.79 -19.12
CA TYR A 131 3.78 11.84 -20.48
C TYR A 131 2.67 12.87 -20.65
N LEU A 132 1.75 12.99 -19.69
CA LEU A 132 0.69 14.00 -19.75
C LEU A 132 1.27 15.42 -19.70
N GLN A 133 2.26 15.65 -18.84
CA GLN A 133 2.96 16.94 -18.77
C GLN A 133 3.62 17.28 -20.12
N PHE A 134 4.31 16.31 -20.73
CA PHE A 134 4.93 16.49 -22.04
C PHE A 134 3.90 16.85 -23.13
N ILE A 135 2.75 16.16 -23.15
CA ILE A 135 1.66 16.44 -24.10
C ILE A 135 1.09 17.84 -23.90
N PHE A 136 0.85 18.25 -22.65
CA PHE A 136 0.25 19.56 -22.36
C PHE A 136 1.18 20.71 -22.76
N VAL A 137 2.48 20.57 -22.52
CA VAL A 137 3.50 21.52 -22.99
C VAL A 137 3.49 21.61 -24.51
N LYS A 138 3.46 20.46 -25.20
CA LYS A 138 3.48 20.42 -26.68
C LYS A 138 2.21 21.00 -27.32
N LEU A 139 1.06 20.85 -26.66
CA LEU A 139 -0.22 21.38 -27.12
C LEU A 139 -0.50 22.80 -26.64
N HIS A 140 0.44 23.43 -25.92
CA HIS A 140 0.27 24.75 -25.30
C HIS A 140 -0.98 24.86 -24.40
N ILE A 141 -1.36 23.76 -23.76
CA ILE A 141 -2.51 23.71 -22.85
C ILE A 141 -2.03 24.16 -21.46
N HIS A 142 -2.48 25.34 -21.04
CA HIS A 142 -2.27 25.82 -19.67
C HIS A 142 -3.28 25.18 -18.72
N ALA A 143 -2.97 23.99 -18.24
CA ALA A 143 -3.76 23.30 -17.24
C ALA A 143 -3.43 23.81 -15.83
N SER A 144 -4.47 24.01 -15.00
CA SER A 144 -4.27 24.21 -13.57
C SER A 144 -3.72 22.94 -12.92
N SER A 145 -2.94 23.08 -11.85
CA SER A 145 -2.34 21.94 -11.13
C SER A 145 -3.38 20.91 -10.66
N TYR A 146 -4.57 21.38 -10.27
CA TYR A 146 -5.69 20.52 -9.86
C TYR A 146 -6.28 19.73 -11.02
N MET A 147 -6.40 20.35 -12.20
CA MET A 147 -6.88 19.66 -13.39
C MET A 147 -5.89 18.59 -13.84
N LEU A 148 -4.59 18.90 -13.86
CA LEU A 148 -3.54 17.93 -14.18
C LEU A 148 -3.58 16.75 -13.20
N PHE A 149 -3.69 17.01 -11.89
CA PHE A 149 -3.82 15.98 -10.88
C PHE A 149 -5.03 15.06 -11.13
N GLY A 150 -6.21 15.64 -11.37
CA GLY A 150 -7.42 14.87 -11.65
C GLY A 150 -7.27 13.98 -12.88
N ILE A 151 -6.71 14.50 -13.97
CA ILE A 151 -6.47 13.73 -15.20
C ILE A 151 -5.46 12.61 -14.95
N VAL A 152 -4.37 12.88 -14.24
CA VAL A 152 -3.35 11.87 -13.91
C VAL A 152 -3.96 10.73 -13.10
N VAL A 153 -4.76 11.02 -12.09
CA VAL A 153 -5.44 10.00 -11.28
C VAL A 153 -6.36 9.15 -12.15
N LEU A 154 -7.23 9.78 -12.95
CA LEU A 154 -8.19 9.07 -13.81
C LEU A 154 -7.48 8.21 -14.87
N CYS A 155 -6.49 8.78 -15.57
CA CYS A 155 -5.70 8.06 -16.57
C CYS A 155 -4.92 6.90 -15.94
N THR A 156 -4.32 7.10 -14.77
CA THR A 156 -3.57 6.06 -14.08
C THR A 156 -4.47 4.91 -13.68
N ILE A 157 -5.62 5.16 -13.07
CA ILE A 157 -6.58 4.11 -12.68
C ILE A 157 -7.04 3.33 -13.91
N ALA A 158 -7.43 4.04 -14.99
CA ALA A 158 -7.88 3.41 -16.22
C ALA A 158 -6.80 2.52 -16.85
N LEU A 159 -5.58 3.04 -17.01
CA LEU A 159 -4.45 2.30 -17.58
C LEU A 159 -4.02 1.12 -16.70
N SER A 160 -4.09 1.28 -15.38
CA SER A 160 -3.78 0.19 -14.43
C SER A 160 -4.79 -0.95 -14.53
N LEU A 161 -6.08 -0.63 -14.65
CA LEU A 161 -7.12 -1.64 -14.86
C LEU A 161 -6.97 -2.35 -16.22
N VAL A 162 -6.63 -1.61 -17.27
CA VAL A 162 -6.34 -2.20 -18.59
C VAL A 162 -5.11 -3.12 -18.51
N SER A 163 -4.02 -2.66 -17.90
CA SER A 163 -2.81 -3.46 -17.68
C SER A 163 -3.13 -4.77 -16.95
N TYR A 164 -3.89 -4.69 -15.85
CA TYR A 164 -4.26 -5.85 -15.06
C TYR A 164 -5.00 -6.91 -15.90
N HIS A 165 -6.03 -6.50 -16.63
CA HIS A 165 -6.87 -7.45 -17.37
C HIS A 165 -6.19 -8.00 -18.63
N TYR A 166 -5.44 -7.16 -19.36
CA TYR A 166 -4.87 -7.53 -20.67
C TYR A 166 -3.47 -8.13 -20.59
N VAL A 167 -2.69 -7.75 -19.57
CA VAL A 167 -1.30 -8.18 -19.39
C VAL A 167 -1.25 -9.15 -18.20
N GLU A 168 -1.47 -8.66 -16.99
CA GLU A 168 -1.17 -9.40 -15.76
C GLU A 168 -1.91 -10.74 -15.69
N LEU A 169 -3.24 -10.75 -15.92
CA LEU A 169 -4.02 -11.99 -15.91
C LEU A 169 -3.55 -13.02 -16.95
N LYS A 170 -3.13 -12.58 -18.14
CA LYS A 170 -2.64 -13.49 -19.19
C LYS A 170 -1.30 -14.11 -18.82
N PHE A 171 -0.39 -13.31 -18.25
CA PHE A 171 0.90 -13.81 -17.79
C PHE A 171 0.76 -14.74 -16.58
N ILE A 172 -0.16 -14.45 -15.65
CA ILE A 172 -0.48 -15.36 -14.54
C ILE A 172 -1.03 -16.70 -15.07
N ALA A 173 -1.93 -16.66 -16.05
CA ALA A 173 -2.47 -17.88 -16.67
C ALA A 173 -1.38 -18.70 -17.37
N LEU A 174 -0.46 -18.03 -18.09
CA LEU A 174 0.69 -18.67 -18.72
C LEU A 174 1.61 -19.34 -17.68
N GLY A 175 1.92 -18.64 -16.59
CA GLY A 175 2.73 -19.16 -15.49
C GLY A 175 2.09 -20.38 -14.83
N LYS A 176 0.79 -20.34 -14.55
CA LYS A 176 0.05 -21.50 -14.02
C LYS A 176 0.18 -22.71 -14.94
N LYS A 177 0.04 -22.53 -16.26
CA LYS A 177 0.18 -23.62 -17.23
C LYS A 177 1.60 -24.20 -17.31
N LEU A 178 2.63 -23.37 -17.14
CA LEU A 178 4.03 -23.80 -17.21
C LEU A 178 4.48 -24.56 -15.96
N PHE A 179 3.97 -24.20 -14.80
CA PHE A 179 4.42 -24.73 -13.50
C PHE A 179 3.43 -25.68 -12.81
N SER A 180 2.23 -25.94 -13.37
CA SER A 180 1.29 -26.92 -12.80
C SER A 180 1.60 -28.38 -13.16
N LYS A 181 2.89 -28.77 -13.14
CA LYS A 181 3.27 -30.19 -13.18
C LYS A 181 3.34 -30.76 -11.78
#